data_AF-A0AAN6QYT0-F1
#
_entry.id   AF-A0AAN6QYT0-F1
#
_cell.length_a   1.000
_cell.length_b   1.000
_cell.length_c   1.000
_cell.angle_alpha   90.00
_cell.angle_beta   90.00
_cell.angle_gamma   90.00
#
_symmetry.space_group_name_H-M   'P 1'
#
loop_
_entity.id
_entity.type
_entity.pdbx_description
1 polymer ?
#
loop_
_entity_poly.entity_id
_entity_poly.type
_entity_poly.pdbx_seq_one_letter_code
_entity_poly.pdbx_strand_id
1 'polypeptide(L)'
;MPTASSWPSFDIPTVDLWNFMFESPRDCGFPEDKGAPTVQVIYRSLDDSKRYTYAEVKATAKAFGNTLVDGWNWQKGDVLCVFSPNDVDYALIVHGTLYAGGIIAPANPGYGAKDLAFMLKNSGARMIVTQKALLSVAVEAAELAGLSKGNVVLLGEDESHSPEATHFKQLLKPDQQRERPCKIEGKDLAFLAYSSGTTGLPKGVMLTHTNIIANVLQVKHSVGHNYSWDKDKILGILPFFHIYGQ
;
A
#
# COMPACT_ATOMS: atom_id res chain seq x y z
N MET A 1 28.79 18.86 4.34
CA MET A 1 28.39 19.47 5.62
C MET A 1 26.90 19.32 5.77
N PRO A 2 26.36 18.74 6.86
CA PRO A 2 24.92 18.81 7.08
C PRO A 2 24.57 20.27 7.42
N THR A 3 23.90 20.96 6.49
CA THR A 3 23.26 22.25 6.77
C THR A 3 21.93 21.97 7.46
N ALA A 4 21.67 22.61 8.59
CA ALA A 4 20.37 22.51 9.24
C ALA A 4 19.28 23.10 8.34
N SER A 5 18.08 22.51 8.39
CA SER A 5 16.91 23.07 7.71
C SER A 5 16.58 24.46 8.27
N SER A 6 16.12 25.37 7.41
CA SER A 6 15.54 26.66 7.83
C SER A 6 14.13 26.51 8.43
N TRP A 7 13.52 25.33 8.30
CA TRP A 7 12.20 25.03 8.87
C TRP A 7 12.32 24.56 10.32
N PRO A 8 11.32 24.84 11.18
CA PRO A 8 11.29 24.34 12.55
C PRO A 8 11.37 22.81 12.61
N SER A 9 12.05 22.29 13.63
CA SER A 9 12.01 20.86 13.95
C SER A 9 10.64 20.49 14.53
N PHE A 10 10.23 19.25 14.31
CA PHE A 10 9.01 18.67 14.86
C PHE A 10 9.26 17.22 15.25
N ASP A 11 8.47 16.72 16.20
CA ASP A 11 8.59 15.34 16.66
C ASP A 11 7.93 14.37 15.67
N ILE A 12 8.60 13.26 15.42
CA ILE A 12 8.07 12.17 14.60
C ILE A 12 7.47 11.12 15.57
N PRO A 13 6.16 10.81 15.48
CA PRO A 13 5.54 9.87 16.40
C PRO A 13 6.07 8.45 16.18
N THR A 14 6.19 7.68 17.26
CA THR A 14 6.74 6.32 17.25
C THR A 14 5.66 5.25 16.98
N VAL A 15 4.74 5.55 16.08
CA VAL A 15 3.64 4.65 15.68
C VAL A 15 3.91 4.06 14.29
N ASP A 16 3.19 3.00 13.91
CA ASP A 16 3.19 2.51 12.54
C ASP A 16 2.21 3.29 11.65
N LEU A 17 2.31 3.09 10.33
CA LEU A 17 1.52 3.82 9.34
C LEU A 17 0.02 3.58 9.48
N TRP A 18 -0.43 2.39 9.89
CA TRP A 18 -1.86 2.16 10.10
C TRP A 18 -2.38 3.05 11.24
N ASN A 19 -1.70 3.01 12.38
CA ASN A 19 -2.07 3.82 13.54
C ASN A 19 -1.97 5.32 13.22
N PHE A 20 -0.92 5.74 12.50
CA PHE A 20 -0.78 7.14 12.06
C PHE A 20 -1.93 7.58 11.16
N MET A 21 -2.32 6.74 10.20
CA MET A 21 -3.33 7.09 9.21
C MET A 21 -4.76 6.96 9.72
N PHE A 22 -5.07 5.92 10.52
CA PHE A 22 -6.44 5.48 10.82
C PHE A 22 -6.87 5.56 12.29
N GLU A 23 -5.94 5.61 13.24
CA GLU A 23 -6.26 5.56 14.67
C GLU A 23 -5.82 6.81 15.43
N SER A 24 -4.85 7.56 14.89
CA SER A 24 -4.36 8.79 15.51
C SER A 24 -5.30 9.97 15.20
N PRO A 25 -5.63 10.81 16.20
CA PRO A 25 -6.37 12.05 15.94
C PRO A 25 -5.61 12.94 14.96
N ARG A 26 -6.33 13.61 14.05
CA ARG A 26 -5.73 14.60 13.15
C ARG A 26 -6.07 16.02 13.62
N ASP A 27 -5.04 16.86 13.64
CA ASP A 27 -5.18 18.28 13.99
C ASP A 27 -5.71 19.12 12.81
N CYS A 28 -6.79 18.67 12.15
CA CYS A 28 -7.39 19.37 11.00
C CYS A 28 -8.94 19.37 11.01
N GLY A 29 -9.55 19.00 12.14
CA GLY A 29 -11.01 18.98 12.27
C GLY A 29 -11.70 17.93 11.41
N PHE A 30 -10.99 16.85 11.07
CA PHE A 30 -11.54 15.74 10.28
C PHE A 30 -12.71 15.09 11.03
N PRO A 31 -13.86 14.82 10.38
CA PRO A 31 -15.08 14.37 11.06
C PRO A 31 -14.90 13.15 11.95
N GLU A 32 -14.11 12.15 11.51
CA GLU A 32 -13.83 10.92 12.26
C GLU A 32 -13.13 11.19 13.59
N ASP A 33 -12.34 12.25 13.69
CA ASP A 33 -11.68 12.63 14.95
C ASP A 33 -12.68 13.14 15.99
N LYS A 34 -13.88 13.52 15.55
CA LYS A 34 -15.01 13.93 16.38
C LYS A 34 -16.07 12.83 16.52
N GLY A 35 -15.77 11.61 16.07
CA GLY A 35 -16.68 10.47 16.11
C GLY A 35 -17.84 10.54 15.10
N ALA A 36 -17.76 11.43 14.10
CA ALA A 36 -18.74 11.50 13.02
C ALA A 36 -18.20 10.79 11.77
N PRO A 37 -18.94 9.84 11.17
CA PRO A 37 -18.48 9.21 9.93
C PRO A 37 -18.43 10.24 8.80
N THR A 38 -17.32 10.30 8.07
CA THR A 38 -17.23 11.14 6.86
C THR A 38 -17.84 10.42 5.67
N VAL A 39 -18.59 11.19 4.88
CA VAL A 39 -19.00 10.80 3.53
C VAL A 39 -17.98 11.28 2.48
N GLN A 40 -16.85 11.85 2.92
CA GLN A 40 -15.81 12.37 2.04
C GLN A 40 -15.11 11.25 1.29
N VAL A 41 -15.20 11.31 -0.04
CA VAL A 41 -14.43 10.47 -0.96
C VAL A 41 -12.98 10.93 -0.98
N ILE A 42 -12.04 10.01 -0.74
CA ILE A 42 -10.60 10.27 -0.72
C ILE A 42 -9.83 9.59 -1.86
N TYR A 43 -10.40 8.54 -2.46
CA TYR A 43 -9.90 7.95 -3.70
C TYR A 43 -11.02 7.87 -4.72
N ARG A 44 -10.70 8.18 -5.98
CA ARG A 44 -11.65 8.21 -7.10
C ARG A 44 -10.94 7.84 -8.39
N SER A 45 -11.53 6.95 -9.18
CA SER A 45 -11.05 6.63 -10.53
C SER A 45 -11.29 7.83 -11.46
N LEU A 46 -10.55 7.91 -12.56
CA LEU A 46 -10.65 9.05 -13.47
C LEU A 46 -12.05 9.20 -14.10
N ASP A 47 -12.71 8.07 -14.34
CA ASP A 47 -14.07 7.98 -14.88
C ASP A 47 -15.17 7.97 -13.80
N ASP A 48 -14.79 8.11 -12.52
CA ASP A 48 -15.69 8.08 -11.35
C ASP A 48 -16.49 6.77 -11.18
N SER A 49 -16.09 5.70 -11.87
CA SER A 49 -16.67 4.35 -11.75
C SER A 49 -16.42 3.73 -10.37
N LYS A 50 -15.28 4.06 -9.74
CA LYS A 50 -14.91 3.64 -8.39
C LYS A 50 -14.52 4.81 -7.51
N ARG A 51 -14.94 4.73 -6.26
CA ARG A 51 -14.70 5.75 -5.24
C ARG A 51 -14.73 5.12 -3.87
N TYR A 52 -13.86 5.62 -3.00
CA TYR A 52 -13.77 5.19 -1.62
C TYR A 52 -13.75 6.40 -0.70
N THR A 53 -14.67 6.38 0.26
CA THR A 53 -14.60 7.23 1.44
C THR A 53 -13.52 6.75 2.38
N TYR A 54 -13.10 7.61 3.29
CA TYR A 54 -12.10 7.25 4.30
C TYR A 54 -12.52 6.03 5.14
N ALA A 55 -13.80 5.95 5.52
CA ALA A 55 -14.36 4.82 6.26
C ALA A 55 -14.33 3.51 5.46
N GLU A 56 -14.66 3.57 4.16
CA GLU A 56 -14.58 2.41 3.26
C GLU A 56 -13.14 1.94 3.08
N VAL A 57 -12.19 2.86 2.91
CA VAL A 57 -10.75 2.50 2.85
C VAL A 57 -10.34 1.75 4.11
N LYS A 58 -10.64 2.30 5.29
CA LYS A 58 -10.28 1.67 6.58
C LYS A 58 -10.91 0.28 6.69
N ALA A 59 -12.21 0.16 6.42
CA ALA A 59 -12.93 -1.11 6.53
C ALA A 59 -12.40 -2.16 5.55
N THR A 60 -12.24 -1.80 4.27
CA THR A 60 -11.78 -2.74 3.24
C THR A 60 -10.32 -3.13 3.42
N ALA A 61 -9.45 -2.19 3.78
CA ALA A 61 -8.05 -2.49 4.09
C ALA A 61 -7.93 -3.43 5.29
N LYS A 62 -8.68 -3.17 6.38
CA LYS A 62 -8.74 -4.08 7.53
C LYS A 62 -9.21 -5.47 7.14
N ALA A 63 -10.28 -5.57 6.35
CA ALA A 63 -10.78 -6.86 5.85
C ALA A 63 -9.74 -7.59 4.99
N PHE A 64 -9.01 -6.89 4.12
CA PHE A 64 -7.96 -7.47 3.29
C PHE A 64 -6.79 -7.99 4.13
N GLY A 65 -6.29 -7.17 5.07
CA GLY A 65 -5.25 -7.60 6.00
C GLY A 65 -5.67 -8.82 6.83
N ASN A 66 -6.95 -8.89 7.18
CA ASN A 66 -7.50 -10.03 7.88
C ASN A 66 -7.53 -11.30 7.03
N THR A 67 -7.95 -11.16 5.78
CA THR A 67 -7.93 -12.21 4.77
C THR A 67 -6.52 -12.74 4.51
N LEU A 68 -5.49 -11.89 4.49
CA LEU A 68 -4.08 -12.33 4.38
C LEU A 68 -3.70 -13.28 5.52
N VAL A 69 -3.99 -12.89 6.76
CA VAL A 69 -3.69 -13.69 7.96
C VAL A 69 -4.42 -15.03 7.92
N ASP A 70 -5.73 -15.01 7.67
CA ASP A 70 -6.56 -16.22 7.72
C ASP A 70 -6.28 -17.17 6.55
N GLY A 71 -6.07 -16.62 5.35
CA GLY A 71 -5.97 -17.39 4.10
C GLY A 71 -4.55 -17.89 3.81
N TRP A 72 -3.52 -17.16 4.25
CA TRP A 72 -2.11 -17.45 3.92
C TRP A 72 -1.20 -17.59 5.14
N ASN A 73 -1.78 -17.59 6.34
CA ASN A 73 -1.02 -17.55 7.60
C ASN A 73 0.03 -16.42 7.57
N TRP A 74 -0.41 -15.23 7.14
CA TRP A 74 0.45 -14.06 6.98
C TRP A 74 1.06 -13.65 8.32
N GLN A 75 2.37 -13.41 8.29
CA GLN A 75 3.18 -13.04 9.44
C GLN A 75 3.74 -11.62 9.28
N LYS A 76 4.08 -11.02 10.42
CA LYS A 76 4.82 -9.76 10.44
C LYS A 76 6.12 -9.91 9.64
N GLY A 77 6.38 -8.96 8.73
CA GLY A 77 7.56 -8.95 7.87
C GLY A 77 7.40 -9.73 6.56
N ASP A 78 6.27 -10.42 6.33
CA ASP A 78 5.98 -10.99 5.03
C ASP A 78 5.82 -9.89 3.97
N VAL A 79 6.28 -10.17 2.75
CA VAL A 79 6.33 -9.19 1.67
C VAL A 79 5.24 -9.46 0.64
N LEU A 80 4.43 -8.45 0.34
CA LEU A 80 3.44 -8.46 -0.74
C LEU A 80 3.93 -7.59 -1.89
N CYS A 81 4.09 -8.19 -3.06
CA CYS A 81 4.41 -7.49 -4.30
C CYS A 81 3.15 -6.89 -4.91
N VAL A 82 3.18 -5.60 -5.26
CA VAL A 82 2.09 -4.94 -6.00
C VAL A 82 2.58 -4.63 -7.40
N PHE A 83 2.14 -5.40 -8.39
CA PHE A 83 2.51 -5.30 -9.79
C PHE A 83 1.31 -4.78 -10.59
N SER A 84 1.12 -3.46 -10.58
CA SER A 84 -0.08 -2.83 -11.11
C SER A 84 0.21 -1.41 -11.61
N PRO A 85 -0.46 -0.94 -12.68
CA PRO A 85 -0.66 0.48 -12.94
C PRO A 85 -1.40 1.16 -11.78
N ASN A 86 -1.51 2.48 -11.82
CA ASN A 86 -2.30 3.23 -10.85
C ASN A 86 -3.76 2.77 -10.88
N ASP A 87 -4.30 2.47 -9.70
CA ASP A 87 -5.70 2.10 -9.49
C ASP A 87 -6.11 2.55 -8.09
N VAL A 88 -7.39 2.85 -7.89
CA VAL A 88 -7.91 3.24 -6.57
C VAL A 88 -7.86 2.11 -5.55
N ASP A 89 -7.94 0.84 -5.99
CA ASP A 89 -7.83 -0.33 -5.13
C ASP A 89 -6.41 -0.50 -4.58
N TYR A 90 -5.41 0.14 -5.21
CA TYR A 90 -4.00 0.07 -4.79
C TYR A 90 -3.83 0.49 -3.32
N ALA A 91 -4.50 1.57 -2.90
CA ALA A 91 -4.45 2.05 -1.53
C ALA A 91 -5.04 1.05 -0.53
N LEU A 92 -6.08 0.31 -0.93
CA LEU A 92 -6.71 -0.73 -0.10
C LEU A 92 -5.75 -1.89 0.17
N ILE A 93 -5.05 -2.32 -0.88
CA ILE A 93 -4.03 -3.37 -0.79
C ILE A 93 -2.87 -2.91 0.09
N VAL A 94 -2.34 -1.71 -0.14
CA VAL A 94 -1.25 -1.14 0.65
C VAL A 94 -1.61 -1.06 2.13
N HIS A 95 -2.73 -0.41 2.47
CA HIS A 95 -3.11 -0.24 3.87
C HIS A 95 -3.48 -1.57 4.53
N GLY A 96 -4.08 -2.52 3.79
CA GLY A 96 -4.44 -3.82 4.36
C GLY A 96 -3.23 -4.70 4.64
N THR A 97 -2.22 -4.68 3.78
CA THR A 97 -0.96 -5.37 4.07
C THR A 97 -0.23 -4.74 5.25
N LEU A 98 -0.17 -3.40 5.33
CA LEU A 98 0.43 -2.70 6.47
C LEU A 98 -0.35 -2.97 7.77
N TYR A 99 -1.68 -3.08 7.71
CA TYR A 99 -2.52 -3.50 8.84
C TYR A 99 -2.09 -4.86 9.38
N ALA A 100 -1.83 -5.81 8.48
CA ALA A 100 -1.39 -7.18 8.79
C ALA A 100 0.10 -7.27 9.20
N GLY A 101 0.84 -6.16 9.21
CA GLY A 101 2.27 -6.12 9.51
C GLY A 101 3.16 -6.61 8.37
N GLY A 102 2.62 -6.69 7.15
CA GLY A 102 3.37 -6.99 5.94
C GLY A 102 4.09 -5.76 5.38
N ILE A 103 4.99 -6.04 4.46
CA ILE A 103 5.83 -5.06 3.76
C ILE A 103 5.35 -5.00 2.30
N ILE A 104 5.21 -3.79 1.76
CA ILE A 104 4.87 -3.60 0.35
C ILE A 104 6.13 -3.61 -0.50
N ALA A 105 6.14 -4.38 -1.58
CA ALA A 105 7.15 -4.31 -2.63
C ALA A 105 6.49 -3.85 -3.95
N PRO A 106 6.42 -2.54 -4.21
CA PRO A 106 5.84 -2.00 -5.44
C PRO A 106 6.70 -2.36 -6.64
N ALA A 107 6.09 -2.90 -7.70
CA ALA A 107 6.77 -3.34 -8.92
C ALA A 107 6.28 -2.56 -10.14
N ASN A 108 7.21 -2.20 -11.03
CA ASN A 108 6.88 -1.51 -12.26
C ASN A 108 6.03 -2.43 -13.17
N PRO A 109 4.80 -2.06 -13.58
CA PRO A 109 3.94 -2.86 -14.44
C PRO A 109 4.50 -3.09 -15.84
N GLY A 110 5.56 -2.37 -16.24
CA GLY A 110 6.31 -2.59 -17.47
C GLY A 110 7.38 -3.67 -17.40
N TYR A 111 7.60 -4.31 -16.23
CA TYR A 111 8.54 -5.42 -16.12
C TYR A 111 8.06 -6.67 -16.87
N GLY A 112 9.00 -7.36 -17.51
CA GLY A 112 8.78 -8.73 -17.99
C GLY A 112 8.86 -9.75 -16.86
N ALA A 113 8.43 -10.98 -17.13
CA ALA A 113 8.33 -12.03 -16.11
C ALA A 113 9.66 -12.34 -15.41
N LYS A 114 10.80 -12.28 -16.12
CA LYS A 114 12.13 -12.54 -15.55
C LYS A 114 12.57 -11.45 -14.56
N ASP A 115 12.35 -10.18 -14.90
CA ASP A 115 12.71 -9.05 -14.04
C ASP A 115 11.83 -9.03 -12.79
N LEU A 116 10.53 -9.29 -12.97
CA LEU A 116 9.59 -9.43 -11.87
C LEU A 116 9.94 -10.63 -10.97
N ALA A 117 10.25 -11.80 -11.55
CA ALA A 117 10.67 -12.98 -10.79
C ALA A 117 11.96 -12.75 -10.01
N PHE A 118 12.92 -12.00 -10.57
CA PHE A 118 14.12 -11.58 -9.84
C PHE A 118 13.74 -10.73 -8.61
N MET A 119 12.87 -9.75 -8.78
CA MET A 119 12.40 -8.90 -7.68
C MET A 119 11.63 -9.71 -6.62
N LEU A 120 10.76 -10.64 -7.03
CA LEU A 120 10.02 -11.52 -6.11
C LEU A 120 10.98 -12.36 -5.26
N LYS A 121 11.99 -12.96 -5.88
CA LYS A 121 13.03 -13.74 -5.16
C LYS A 121 13.87 -12.87 -4.24
N ASN A 122 14.31 -11.70 -4.71
CA ASN A 122 15.19 -10.82 -3.96
C ASN A 122 14.48 -10.20 -2.74
N SER A 123 13.19 -9.86 -2.89
CA SER A 123 12.38 -9.32 -1.80
C SER A 123 11.86 -10.38 -0.83
N GLY A 124 11.85 -11.65 -1.22
CA GLY A 124 11.18 -12.69 -0.45
C GLY A 124 9.65 -12.53 -0.47
N ALA A 125 9.10 -11.95 -1.55
CA ALA A 125 7.66 -11.77 -1.71
C ALA A 125 6.93 -13.11 -1.59
N ARG A 126 5.95 -13.19 -0.69
CA ARG A 126 5.08 -14.36 -0.51
C ARG A 126 3.80 -14.28 -1.35
N MET A 127 3.46 -13.11 -1.86
CA MET A 127 2.25 -12.88 -2.65
C MET A 127 2.50 -11.79 -3.68
N ILE A 128 1.80 -11.89 -4.81
CA ILE A 128 1.72 -10.85 -5.84
C ILE A 128 0.25 -10.46 -6.05
N VAL A 129 -0.02 -9.16 -6.05
CA VAL A 129 -1.29 -8.59 -6.49
C VAL A 129 -1.06 -7.87 -7.82
N THR A 130 -1.93 -8.13 -8.79
CA THR A 130 -1.82 -7.60 -10.16
C THR A 130 -3.18 -7.23 -10.74
N GLN A 131 -3.19 -6.52 -11.86
CA GLN A 131 -4.39 -6.38 -12.68
C GLN A 131 -4.49 -7.48 -13.71
N LYS A 132 -5.71 -7.74 -14.20
CA LYS A 132 -5.98 -8.83 -15.15
C LYS A 132 -5.21 -8.69 -16.47
N ALA A 133 -5.02 -7.46 -16.95
CA ALA A 133 -4.21 -7.18 -18.14
C ALA A 133 -2.74 -7.61 -18.02
N LEU A 134 -2.24 -7.73 -16.80
CA LEU A 134 -0.87 -8.13 -16.48
C LEU A 134 -0.77 -9.54 -15.89
N LEU A 135 -1.89 -10.26 -15.80
CA LEU A 135 -1.99 -11.54 -15.08
C LEU A 135 -1.04 -12.59 -15.66
N SER A 136 -0.91 -12.69 -16.98
CA SER A 136 -0.02 -13.67 -17.62
C SER A 136 1.44 -13.48 -17.19
N VAL A 137 1.92 -12.23 -17.15
CA VAL A 137 3.27 -11.90 -16.71
C VAL A 137 3.45 -12.18 -15.22
N ALA A 138 2.45 -11.85 -14.40
CA ALA A 138 2.47 -12.09 -12.96
C ALA A 138 2.51 -13.58 -12.61
N VAL A 139 1.72 -14.42 -13.31
CA VAL A 139 1.70 -15.88 -13.12
C VAL A 139 3.03 -16.49 -13.54
N GLU A 140 3.55 -16.12 -14.72
CA GLU A 140 4.86 -16.62 -15.17
C GLU A 140 5.98 -16.22 -14.18
N ALA A 141 5.97 -14.97 -13.71
CA ALA A 141 6.94 -14.51 -12.72
C ALA A 141 6.83 -15.24 -11.38
N ALA A 142 5.60 -15.49 -10.91
CA ALA A 142 5.33 -16.25 -9.69
C ALA A 142 5.84 -17.69 -9.81
N GLU A 143 5.60 -18.36 -10.93
CA GLU A 143 6.12 -19.71 -11.20
C GLU A 143 7.66 -19.72 -11.21
N LEU A 144 8.29 -18.78 -11.92
CA LEU A 144 9.75 -18.63 -11.94
C LEU A 144 10.34 -18.33 -10.56
N ALA A 145 9.57 -17.64 -9.70
CA ALA A 145 9.93 -17.31 -8.31
C ALA A 145 9.68 -18.45 -7.32
N GLY A 146 8.96 -19.51 -7.72
CA GLY A 146 8.59 -20.62 -6.83
C GLY A 146 7.36 -20.33 -5.96
N LEU A 147 6.54 -19.35 -6.33
CA LEU A 147 5.27 -19.05 -5.68
C LEU A 147 4.15 -19.94 -6.25
N SER A 148 3.22 -20.36 -5.39
CA SER A 148 2.06 -21.12 -5.83
C SER A 148 1.05 -20.21 -6.54
N LYS A 149 0.21 -20.78 -7.43
CA LYS A 149 -0.86 -20.02 -8.11
C LYS A 149 -1.82 -19.34 -7.13
N GLY A 150 -2.05 -19.95 -5.96
CA GLY A 150 -2.87 -19.38 -4.89
C GLY A 150 -2.28 -18.13 -4.24
N ASN A 151 -1.07 -17.71 -4.61
CA ASN A 151 -0.40 -16.50 -4.15
C ASN A 151 -0.46 -15.36 -5.19
N VAL A 152 -1.24 -15.52 -6.27
CA VAL A 152 -1.52 -14.48 -7.26
C VAL A 152 -2.96 -14.00 -7.07
N VAL A 153 -3.13 -12.70 -6.80
CA VAL A 153 -4.42 -12.07 -6.51
C VAL A 153 -4.67 -10.93 -7.50
N LEU A 154 -5.93 -10.74 -7.91
CA LEU A 154 -6.32 -9.64 -8.79
C LEU A 154 -6.79 -8.42 -8.00
N LEU A 155 -6.42 -7.23 -8.48
CA LEU A 155 -7.02 -5.94 -8.12
C LEU A 155 -7.52 -5.22 -9.39
N GLY A 156 -8.30 -4.15 -9.21
CA GLY A 156 -8.71 -3.26 -10.28
C GLY A 156 -10.15 -3.45 -10.71
N GLU A 157 -10.60 -2.73 -11.74
CA GLU A 157 -12.01 -2.67 -12.15
C GLU A 157 -12.57 -3.98 -12.68
N ASP A 158 -11.76 -4.78 -13.36
CA ASP A 158 -12.21 -6.08 -13.88
C ASP A 158 -12.22 -7.14 -12.77
N GLU A 159 -13.38 -7.28 -12.11
CA GLU A 159 -13.64 -8.31 -11.09
C GLU A 159 -14.13 -9.64 -11.68
N SER A 160 -14.12 -9.80 -13.01
CA SER A 160 -14.62 -11.03 -13.64
C SER A 160 -13.72 -12.23 -13.34
N HIS A 161 -14.32 -13.41 -13.36
CA HIS A 161 -13.66 -14.65 -12.98
C HIS A 161 -12.41 -14.93 -13.85
N SER A 162 -11.34 -15.38 -13.19
CA SER A 162 -10.15 -15.91 -13.82
C SER A 162 -9.81 -17.27 -13.19
N PRO A 163 -9.44 -18.28 -14.00
CA PRO A 163 -9.04 -19.59 -13.47
C PRO A 163 -7.68 -19.55 -12.74
N GLU A 164 -6.87 -18.51 -12.97
CA GLU A 164 -5.49 -18.43 -12.46
C GLU A 164 -5.35 -17.58 -11.20
N ALA A 165 -6.30 -16.69 -10.93
CA ALA A 165 -6.26 -15.78 -9.79
C ALA A 165 -7.66 -15.32 -9.38
N THR A 166 -7.85 -15.05 -8.09
CA THR A 166 -9.10 -14.53 -7.53
C THR A 166 -8.99 -13.03 -7.28
N HIS A 167 -10.06 -12.28 -7.54
CA HIS A 167 -10.11 -10.86 -7.22
C HIS A 167 -10.15 -10.63 -5.71
N PHE A 168 -9.37 -9.66 -5.20
CA PHE A 168 -9.19 -9.48 -3.74
C PHE A 168 -10.51 -9.27 -3.01
N LYS A 169 -11.48 -8.58 -3.63
CA LYS A 169 -12.81 -8.35 -3.04
C LYS A 169 -13.59 -9.65 -2.80
N GLN A 170 -13.40 -10.66 -3.63
CA GLN A 170 -14.04 -11.97 -3.47
C GLN A 170 -13.41 -12.79 -2.34
N LEU A 171 -12.20 -12.42 -1.91
CA LEU A 171 -11.49 -13.04 -0.80
C LEU A 171 -11.82 -12.36 0.55
N LEU A 172 -12.46 -11.18 0.52
CA LEU A 172 -12.79 -10.44 1.73
C LEU A 172 -13.87 -11.17 2.51
N LYS A 173 -13.63 -11.29 3.81
CA LYS A 173 -14.65 -11.71 4.76
C LYS A 173 -15.27 -10.47 5.41
N PRO A 174 -16.54 -10.53 5.87
CA PRO A 174 -17.15 -9.44 6.64
C PRO A 174 -16.26 -9.01 7.79
N ASP A 175 -16.27 -7.71 8.11
CA ASP A 175 -15.45 -7.20 9.22
C ASP A 175 -15.85 -7.89 10.51
N GLN A 176 -14.86 -8.55 11.11
CA GLN A 176 -14.98 -9.10 12.45
C GLN A 176 -14.36 -8.07 13.38
N GLN A 177 -15.07 -7.69 14.45
CA GLN A 177 -14.47 -6.92 15.54
C GLN A 177 -13.36 -7.75 16.18
N ARG A 178 -12.16 -7.63 15.63
CA ARG A 178 -10.95 -8.33 16.05
C ARG A 178 -9.82 -7.34 16.17
N GLU A 179 -8.92 -7.63 17.09
CA GLU A 179 -7.69 -6.87 17.29
C GLU A 179 -6.75 -7.03 16.09
N ARG A 180 -5.77 -6.13 15.99
CA ARG A 180 -4.71 -6.25 14.98
C ARG A 180 -3.96 -7.58 15.18
N PRO A 181 -3.58 -8.25 14.08
CA PRO A 181 -2.97 -9.58 14.16
C PRO A 181 -1.59 -9.57 14.80
N CYS A 182 -0.89 -8.43 14.79
CA CYS A 182 0.40 -8.28 15.45
C CYS A 182 0.67 -6.82 15.86
N LYS A 183 1.63 -6.64 16.77
CA LYS A 183 2.17 -5.33 17.14
C LYS A 183 3.25 -4.90 16.13
N ILE A 184 3.06 -3.73 15.54
CA ILE A 184 4.01 -3.12 14.59
C ILE A 184 4.53 -1.82 15.22
N GLU A 185 5.83 -1.61 15.12
CA GLU A 185 6.57 -0.47 15.65
C GLU A 185 7.08 0.39 14.49
N GLY A 186 7.32 1.68 14.73
CA GLY A 186 7.77 2.61 13.69
C GLY A 186 9.06 2.19 12.96
N LYS A 187 9.94 1.43 13.63
CA LYS A 187 11.20 0.91 13.08
C LYS A 187 11.03 -0.31 12.16
N ASP A 188 9.87 -0.94 12.15
CA ASP A 188 9.60 -2.07 11.25
C ASP A 188 9.51 -1.58 9.80
N LEU A 189 9.84 -2.46 8.86
CA LEU A 189 9.75 -2.15 7.43
C LEU A 189 8.29 -1.99 6.99
N ALA A 190 8.05 -0.98 6.17
CA ALA A 190 6.78 -0.73 5.51
C ALA A 190 6.88 -0.97 3.99
N PHE A 191 8.00 -0.57 3.38
CA PHE A 191 8.20 -0.68 1.94
C PHE A 191 9.59 -1.23 1.57
N LEU A 192 9.63 -1.97 0.47
CA LEU A 192 10.81 -2.33 -0.30
C LEU A 192 10.69 -1.69 -1.69
N ALA A 193 11.13 -0.44 -1.82
CA ALA A 193 11.08 0.29 -3.08
C ALA A 193 12.29 -0.07 -3.95
N TYR A 194 12.07 -0.68 -5.11
CA TYR A 194 13.18 -1.07 -5.98
C TYR A 194 13.67 0.10 -6.81
N SER A 195 14.99 0.30 -6.82
CA SER A 195 15.65 1.26 -7.70
C SER A 195 16.69 0.54 -8.55
N SER A 196 16.80 0.95 -9.81
CA SER A 196 17.79 0.40 -10.76
C SER A 196 19.24 0.69 -10.35
N GLY A 197 19.48 1.66 -9.46
CA GLY A 197 20.83 2.15 -9.17
C GLY A 197 21.54 2.63 -10.43
N THR A 198 22.80 3.06 -10.30
CA THR A 198 23.56 3.60 -11.43
C THR A 198 24.36 2.55 -12.22
N THR A 199 24.61 1.35 -11.68
CA THR A 199 25.50 0.36 -12.33
C THR A 199 25.24 -1.11 -11.95
N GLY A 200 24.01 -1.56 -11.67
CA GLY A 200 23.80 -2.96 -11.27
C GLY A 200 22.36 -3.46 -11.28
N LEU A 201 22.17 -4.69 -10.77
CA LEU A 201 20.85 -5.28 -10.56
C LEU A 201 20.02 -4.41 -9.60
N PRO A 202 18.69 -4.31 -9.80
CA PRO A 202 17.81 -3.55 -8.91
C PRO A 202 17.96 -3.96 -7.44
N LYS A 203 17.95 -2.98 -6.55
CA LYS A 203 18.07 -3.19 -5.10
C LYS A 203 16.82 -2.70 -4.39
N GLY A 204 16.30 -3.50 -3.47
CA GLY A 204 15.20 -3.10 -2.59
C GLY A 204 15.66 -2.09 -1.54
N VAL A 205 15.20 -0.85 -1.65
CA VAL A 205 15.40 0.19 -0.65
C VAL A 205 14.44 -0.06 0.49
N MET A 206 15.00 -0.38 1.66
CA MET A 206 14.26 -0.61 2.90
C MET A 206 13.77 0.70 3.49
N LEU A 207 12.47 0.88 3.59
CA LEU A 207 11.84 2.04 4.22
C LEU A 207 10.98 1.58 5.40
N THR A 208 11.25 2.13 6.58
CA THR A 208 10.47 1.86 7.78
C THR A 208 9.18 2.69 7.81
N HIS A 209 8.23 2.31 8.66
CA HIS A 209 7.05 3.14 8.92
C HIS A 209 7.44 4.56 9.35
N THR A 210 8.43 4.71 10.22
CA THR A 210 8.94 6.01 10.67
C THR A 210 9.55 6.82 9.51
N ASN A 211 10.22 6.19 8.54
CA ASN A 211 10.74 6.92 7.37
C ASN A 211 9.61 7.57 6.57
N ILE A 212 8.52 6.83 6.34
CA ILE A 212 7.37 7.34 5.59
C ILE A 212 6.62 8.41 6.38
N ILE A 213 6.36 8.18 7.67
CA ILE A 213 5.70 9.17 8.54
C ILE A 213 6.51 10.47 8.59
N ALA A 214 7.83 10.38 8.73
CA ALA A 214 8.71 11.56 8.69
C ALA A 214 8.55 12.34 7.40
N ASN A 215 8.53 11.66 6.24
CA ASN A 215 8.33 12.31 4.94
C ASN A 215 6.96 12.98 4.83
N VAL A 216 5.88 12.29 5.22
CA VAL A 216 4.52 12.87 5.21
C VAL A 216 4.44 14.11 6.10
N LEU A 217 5.05 14.08 7.29
CA LEU A 217 5.10 15.24 8.18
C LEU A 217 5.95 16.38 7.61
N GLN A 218 7.06 16.09 6.93
CA GLN A 218 7.85 17.12 6.22
C GLN A 218 7.03 17.81 5.14
N VAL A 219 6.24 17.05 4.36
CA VAL A 219 5.34 17.60 3.34
C VAL A 219 4.24 18.45 3.99
N LYS A 220 3.60 17.92 5.06
CA LYS A 220 2.56 18.64 5.82
C LYS A 220 3.07 19.99 6.34
N HIS A 221 4.27 20.05 6.91
CA HIS A 221 4.82 21.30 7.45
C HIS A 221 5.33 22.26 6.38
N SER A 222 5.88 21.75 5.28
CA SER A 222 6.46 22.60 4.23
C SER A 222 5.42 23.20 3.29
N VAL A 223 4.47 22.39 2.79
CA VAL A 223 3.48 22.81 1.80
C VAL A 223 2.04 22.45 2.17
N GLY A 224 1.83 21.67 3.24
CA GLY A 224 0.49 21.20 3.65
C GLY A 224 -0.50 22.31 3.99
N HIS A 225 -0.03 23.49 4.40
CA HIS A 225 -0.87 24.67 4.65
C HIS A 225 -1.52 25.25 3.38
N ASN A 226 -1.07 24.83 2.19
CA ASN A 226 -1.65 25.22 0.91
C ASN A 226 -2.83 24.32 0.49
N TYR A 227 -3.12 23.27 1.26
CA TYR A 227 -4.15 22.28 0.92
C TYR A 227 -5.16 22.10 2.06
N SER A 228 -6.40 21.82 1.69
CA SER A 228 -7.50 21.50 2.59
C SER A 228 -8.12 20.18 2.20
N TRP A 229 -8.26 19.27 3.17
CA TRP A 229 -8.75 17.90 2.94
C TRP A 229 -10.19 17.85 2.39
N ASP A 230 -10.99 18.88 2.65
CA ASP A 230 -12.41 18.99 2.28
C ASP A 230 -12.66 19.76 0.98
N LYS A 231 -11.65 20.46 0.44
CA LYS A 231 -11.81 21.34 -0.74
C LYS A 231 -10.94 20.92 -1.92
N ASP A 232 -9.73 20.46 -1.65
CA ASP A 232 -8.77 20.18 -2.71
C ASP A 232 -8.91 18.75 -3.24
N LYS A 233 -8.56 18.60 -4.52
CA LYS A 233 -8.48 17.31 -5.21
C LYS A 233 -7.12 17.23 -5.90
N ILE A 234 -6.37 16.17 -5.59
CA ILE A 234 -5.02 15.95 -6.13
C ILE A 234 -5.12 14.91 -7.23
N LEU A 235 -4.57 15.21 -8.42
CA LEU A 235 -4.53 14.28 -9.54
C LEU A 235 -3.31 13.36 -9.41
N GLY A 236 -3.54 12.08 -9.14
CA GLY A 236 -2.51 11.05 -8.99
C GLY A 236 -1.97 10.52 -10.33
N ILE A 237 -1.27 11.36 -11.10
CA ILE A 237 -0.66 10.96 -12.39
C ILE A 237 0.66 10.21 -12.24
N LEU A 238 1.33 10.38 -11.10
CA LEU A 238 2.65 9.79 -10.86
C LEU A 238 2.50 8.30 -10.57
N PRO A 239 3.44 7.45 -11.02
CA PRO A 239 3.34 6.01 -10.86
C PRO A 239 3.36 5.61 -9.39
N PHE A 240 2.30 4.95 -8.91
CA PHE A 240 2.18 4.44 -7.55
C PHE A 240 3.18 3.32 -7.25
N PHE A 241 3.76 2.67 -8.26
CA PHE A 241 4.85 1.72 -8.04
C PHE A 241 6.20 2.40 -7.73
N HIS A 242 6.29 3.73 -7.88
CA HIS A 242 7.45 4.50 -7.45
C HIS A 242 7.12 5.23 -6.16
N ILE A 243 8.03 5.27 -5.18
CA ILE A 243 7.79 5.93 -3.88
C ILE A 243 7.50 7.44 -3.97
N TYR A 244 7.72 8.02 -5.15
CA TYR A 244 7.38 9.42 -5.45
C TYR A 244 5.89 9.63 -5.74
N GLY A 245 5.18 8.58 -6.19
CA GLY A 245 3.75 8.62 -6.47
C GLY A 245 2.85 8.08 -5.36
N GLN A 246 3.44 7.49 -4.30
CA GLN A 246 2.70 6.93 -3.16
C GLN A 246 2.49 7.94 -2.04
#